data_AF-A0A1Y5R772-F1
#
_entry.id   AF-A0A1Y5R772-F1
#
_cell.length_a   1.000
_cell.length_b   1.000
_cell.length_c   1.000
_cell.angle_alpha   90.00
_cell.angle_beta   90.00
_cell.angle_gamma   90.00
#
_symmetry.space_group_name_H-M   'P 1'
#
loop_
_entity.id
_entity.type
_entity.pdbx_description
1 polymer ?
#
loop_
_entity_poly.entity_id
_entity_poly.type
_entity_poly.pdbx_seq_one_letter_code
_entity_poly.pdbx_strand_id
1 'polypeptide(L)'
;MNDLTPSRPSAPQVADRLAAVIAAVDAHFGEGYARENPALVASLVQSASIDAAVAAGEKAHGEAMGLAREVTRDVCETLLKLKPRFFG
;
A
#
# COMPACT_ATOMS: atom_id res chain seq x y z
N MET A 1 19.31 6.75 9.04
CA MET A 1 19.04 5.32 8.81
C MET A 1 17.55 5.16 9.09
N ASN A 2 16.70 5.37 8.08
CA ASN A 2 15.25 5.41 8.28
C ASN A 2 14.75 3.99 8.52
N ASP A 3 14.07 3.82 9.64
CA ASP A 3 13.45 2.58 10.08
C ASP A 3 12.32 2.21 9.11
N LEU A 4 12.63 1.32 8.17
CA LEU A 4 11.72 0.78 7.15
C LEU A 4 10.91 -0.41 7.71
N THR A 5 10.57 -0.38 9.00
CA THR A 5 9.66 -1.38 9.56
C THR A 5 8.23 -1.00 9.18
N PRO A 6 7.49 -1.86 8.47
CA PRO A 6 6.09 -1.61 8.17
C PRO A 6 5.35 -1.42 9.49
N SER A 7 4.75 -0.25 9.68
CA SER A 7 4.00 0.07 10.89
C SER A 7 2.93 -0.98 11.08
N ARG A 8 2.98 -1.75 12.18
CA ARG A 8 1.91 -2.73 12.47
C ARG A 8 0.59 -1.98 12.48
N PRO A 9 -0.47 -2.52 11.86
CA PRO A 9 -1.78 -1.92 11.97
C PRO A 9 -2.13 -1.79 13.45
N SER A 10 -2.55 -0.57 13.83
CA SER A 10 -2.99 -0.31 15.21
C SER A 10 -4.26 -1.12 15.49
N ALA A 11 -4.46 -1.53 16.75
CA ALA A 11 -5.65 -2.30 17.14
C ALA A 11 -7.00 -1.69 16.67
N PRO A 12 -7.18 -0.36 16.64
CA PRO A 12 -8.38 0.27 16.06
C PRO A 12 -8.60 -0.08 14.58
N GLN A 13 -7.55 -0.06 13.75
CA GLN A 13 -7.66 -0.36 12.31
C GLN A 13 -8.05 -1.81 12.03
N VAL A 14 -7.65 -2.73 12.91
CA VAL A 14 -8.01 -4.15 12.80
C VAL A 14 -9.49 -4.34 13.17
N ALA A 15 -9.96 -3.68 14.23
CA ALA A 15 -11.35 -3.74 14.64
C ALA A 15 -12.30 -3.16 13.58
N ASP A 16 -11.94 -2.03 12.98
CA ASP A 16 -12.75 -1.39 11.93
C ASP A 16 -12.85 -2.26 10.68
N ARG A 17 -11.74 -2.88 10.25
CA ARG A 17 -11.74 -3.84 9.13
C ARG A 17 -12.60 -5.06 9.42
N LEU A 18 -12.48 -5.62 10.61
CA LEU A 18 -13.27 -6.78 11.01
C LEU A 18 -14.77 -6.45 10.99
N ALA A 19 -15.16 -5.30 11.55
CA ALA A 19 -16.55 -4.84 11.53
C ALA A 19 -17.08 -4.65 10.10
N ALA A 20 -16.28 -4.06 9.21
CA ALA A 20 -16.64 -3.87 7.82
C ALA A 20 -16.84 -5.21 7.08
N VAL A 21 -15.96 -6.20 7.32
CA VAL A 21 -16.11 -7.54 6.72
C VAL A 21 -17.33 -8.26 7.25
N ILE A 22 -17.59 -8.21 8.56
CA ILE A 22 -18.80 -8.80 9.16
C ILE A 22 -20.06 -8.20 8.52
N ALA A 23 -20.13 -6.87 8.44
CA ALA A 23 -21.26 -6.19 7.84
C ALA A 23 -21.45 -6.55 6.37
N ALA A 24 -20.36 -6.68 5.60
CA ALA A 24 -20.43 -7.08 4.20
C ALA A 24 -20.92 -8.53 4.04
N VAL A 25 -20.42 -9.45 4.87
CA VAL A 25 -20.86 -10.86 4.86
C VAL A 25 -22.34 -10.97 5.21
N ASP A 26 -22.79 -10.32 6.29
CA ASP A 26 -24.19 -10.34 6.69
C ASP A 26 -25.10 -9.68 5.65
N ALA A 27 -24.64 -8.61 4.98
CA ALA A 27 -25.39 -7.98 3.89
C ALA A 27 -25.56 -8.87 2.66
N HIS A 28 -24.58 -9.73 2.36
CA HIS A 28 -24.60 -10.60 1.19
C HIS A 28 -25.28 -11.95 1.43
N PHE A 29 -25.14 -12.51 2.63
CA PHE A 29 -25.58 -13.88 2.94
C PHE A 29 -26.74 -13.95 3.94
N GLY A 30 -27.12 -12.81 4.53
CA GLY A 30 -28.18 -12.70 5.52
C GLY A 30 -27.65 -12.40 6.92
N GLU A 31 -28.48 -11.76 7.74
CA GLU A 31 -28.11 -11.34 9.09
C GLU A 31 -27.70 -12.54 9.95
N GLY A 32 -26.55 -12.44 10.61
CA GLY A 32 -26.02 -13.48 11.50
C GLY A 32 -25.17 -14.54 10.81
N TYR A 33 -25.13 -14.56 9.47
CA TYR A 33 -24.32 -15.52 8.72
C TYR A 33 -22.82 -15.42 9.05
N ALA A 34 -22.31 -14.21 9.27
CA ALA A 34 -20.92 -13.97 9.67
C ALA A 34 -20.58 -14.61 11.03
N ARG A 35 -21.53 -14.62 11.97
CA ARG A 35 -21.36 -15.24 13.30
C ARG A 35 -21.31 -16.77 13.20
N GLU A 36 -22.09 -17.34 12.30
CA GLU A 36 -22.13 -18.79 12.05
C GLU A 36 -20.90 -19.27 11.26
N ASN A 37 -20.24 -18.37 10.50
CA ASN A 37 -19.14 -18.70 9.61
C ASN A 37 -17.86 -17.89 9.92
N PRO A 38 -17.26 -18.01 11.13
CA PRO A 38 -16.10 -17.21 11.52
C PRO A 38 -14.85 -17.50 10.68
N ALA A 39 -14.72 -18.71 10.14
CA ALA A 39 -13.60 -19.07 9.26
C ALA A 39 -13.64 -18.31 7.92
N LEU A 40 -14.84 -18.07 7.37
CA LEU A 40 -15.02 -17.27 6.16
C LEU A 40 -14.68 -15.80 6.42
N VAL A 41 -15.13 -15.25 7.55
CA VAL A 41 -14.80 -13.88 7.95
C VAL A 41 -13.28 -13.73 8.10
N ALA A 42 -12.61 -14.69 8.74
CA ALA A 42 -11.16 -14.67 8.90
C ALA A 42 -10.41 -14.71 7.57
N SER A 43 -10.83 -15.57 6.62
CA SER A 43 -10.18 -15.64 5.30
C SER A 43 -10.39 -14.36 4.49
N LEU A 44 -11.56 -13.72 4.59
CA LEU A 44 -11.85 -12.45 3.93
C LEU A 44 -11.03 -11.30 4.53
N VAL A 45 -10.93 -11.21 5.86
CA VAL A 45 -10.07 -10.22 6.54
C VAL A 45 -8.61 -10.42 6.13
N GLN A 46 -8.15 -11.67 6.04
CA GLN A 46 -6.80 -12.00 5.60
C GLN A 46 -6.57 -11.59 4.14
N SER A 47 -7.48 -11.91 3.23
CA SER A 47 -7.39 -11.51 1.82
C SER A 47 -7.36 -10.00 1.67
N ALA A 48 -8.28 -9.29 2.33
CA ALA A 48 -8.33 -7.83 2.29
C ALA A 48 -7.05 -7.18 2.85
N SER A 49 -6.39 -7.83 3.81
CA SER A 49 -5.11 -7.35 4.34
C SER A 49 -3.96 -7.56 3.36
N ILE A 50 -3.96 -8.67 2.60
CA ILE A 50 -2.98 -8.92 1.53
C ILE A 50 -3.16 -7.92 0.40
N ASP A 51 -4.40 -7.70 -0.06
CA ASP A 51 -4.70 -6.74 -1.12
C ASP A 51 -4.26 -5.32 -0.72
N ALA A 52 -4.52 -4.91 0.52
CA ALA A 52 -4.05 -3.64 1.05
C ALA A 52 -2.51 -3.53 1.07
N ALA A 53 -1.81 -4.62 1.39
CA ALA A 53 -0.35 -4.65 1.38
C ALA A 53 0.21 -4.55 -0.05
N VAL A 54 -0.41 -5.24 -1.02
CA VAL A 54 -0.03 -5.15 -2.44
C VAL A 54 -0.24 -3.73 -2.96
N ALA A 55 -1.41 -3.14 -2.74
CA ALA A 55 -1.71 -1.77 -3.15
C ALA A 55 -0.74 -0.74 -2.53
N ALA A 56 -0.36 -0.92 -1.26
CA ALA A 56 0.65 -0.08 -0.63
C ALA A 56 2.03 -0.25 -1.30
N GLY A 57 2.41 -1.48 -1.65
CA GLY A 57 3.64 -1.78 -2.37
C GLY A 57 3.70 -1.16 -3.76
N GLU A 58 2.62 -1.29 -4.54
CA GLU A 58 2.51 -0.69 -5.88
C GLU A 58 2.63 0.83 -5.83
N LYS A 59 1.96 1.46 -4.85
CA LYS A 59 2.06 2.91 -4.63
C LYS A 59 3.49 3.33 -4.31
N ALA A 60 4.13 2.68 -3.34
CA ALA A 60 5.51 2.99 -2.96
C ALA A 60 6.49 2.81 -4.12
N HIS A 61 6.29 1.76 -4.93
CA HIS A 61 7.09 1.53 -6.14
C HIS A 61 6.89 2.65 -7.17
N GLY A 62 5.64 3.05 -7.41
CA GLY A 62 5.32 4.17 -8.31
C GLY A 62 5.97 5.49 -7.87
N GLU A 63 5.91 5.81 -6.58
CA GLU A 63 6.56 6.99 -6.00
C GLU A 63 8.09 6.94 -6.16
N ALA A 64 8.70 5.78 -5.90
CA ALA A 64 10.14 5.59 -6.09
C ALA A 64 10.57 5.75 -7.54
N MET A 65 9.80 5.21 -8.49
CA MET A 65 10.06 5.36 -9.93
C MET A 65 9.86 6.80 -10.40
N GLY A 66 8.87 7.51 -9.85
CA GLY A 66 8.67 8.94 -10.09
C GLY A 66 9.89 9.76 -9.67
N LEU A 67 10.36 9.55 -8.45
CA LEU A 67 11.55 10.22 -7.92
C LEU A 67 12.82 9.90 -8.73
N ALA A 68 13.02 8.63 -9.10
CA ALA A 68 14.16 8.21 -9.91
C ALA A 68 14.18 8.91 -11.28
N ARG A 69 13.02 9.07 -11.93
CA ARG A 69 12.89 9.81 -13.19
C ARG A 69 13.24 11.29 -13.03
N GLU A 70 12.74 11.91 -11.98
CA GLU A 70 13.01 13.32 -11.67
C GLU A 70 14.49 13.57 -11.45
N VAL A 71 15.12 12.79 -10.56
CA VAL A 71 16.56 12.90 -10.29
C VAL A 71 17.39 12.67 -11.55
N THR A 72 17.03 11.68 -12.36
CA THR A 72 17.74 11.40 -13.63
C THR A 72 17.66 12.59 -14.58
N ARG A 73 16.48 13.20 -14.73
CA ARG A 73 16.30 14.41 -15.55
C ARG A 73 17.17 15.55 -15.05
N ASP A 74 17.13 15.84 -13.75
CA ASP A 74 17.83 16.97 -13.15
C ASP A 74 19.36 16.80 -13.26
N VAL A 75 19.86 15.57 -13.09
CA VAL A 75 21.28 15.23 -13.32
C VAL A 75 21.65 15.42 -14.79
N CYS A 76 20.87 14.89 -15.73
CA CYS A 76 21.12 15.06 -17.16
C CYS A 76 21.12 16.54 -17.57
N GLU A 77 20.16 17.33 -17.10
CA GLU A 77 20.12 18.77 -17.35
C GLU A 77 21.35 19.49 -16.78
N THR A 78 21.77 19.11 -15.58
CA THR A 78 22.96 19.68 -14.94
C THR A 78 24.22 19.35 -15.74
N LEU A 79 24.38 18.10 -16.18
CA LEU A 79 25.51 17.67 -17.01
C LEU A 79 25.54 18.42 -18.35
N LEU A 80 24.38 18.63 -18.99
CA LEU A 80 24.28 19.40 -20.23
C LEU A 80 24.67 20.87 -20.04
N LYS A 81 24.28 21.49 -18.92
CA LYS A 81 24.67 22.88 -18.56
C LYS A 81 26.16 23.00 -18.30
N LEU A 82 26.81 21.93 -17.83
CA LEU A 82 28.25 21.90 -17.55
C LEU A 82 29.11 21.58 -18.79
N LYS A 83 28.53 20.97 -19.83
CA LYS A 83 29.21 20.61 -21.08
C LYS A 83 30.10 21.72 -21.68
N PRO A 84 29.70 23.01 -21.74
CA PRO A 84 30.54 24.08 -22.30
C PRO A 84 31.78 24.42 -21.46
N ARG A 85 31.82 24.08 -20.17
CA ARG A 85 32.97 24.37 -19.27
C ARG A 85 34.01 23.26 -19.24
N PHE A 86 33.64 22.04 -19.61
CA PHE A 86 34.52 20.86 -19.55
C PHE A 86 34.97 20.35 -20.92
N PHE A 87 34.29 20.73 -22.00
CA PHE A 87 34.55 20.25 -23.37
C PHE A 87 34.64 21.39 -24.40
N GLY A 88 34.83 22.64 -23.95
CA GLY A 88 35.04 23.83 -24.78
C GLY A 88 36.39 24.46 -24.50
#